data_AF-X0UF73-F1
#
_entry.id   AF-X0UF73-F1
#
_cell.length_a   1.000
_cell.length_b   1.000
_cell.length_c   1.000
_cell.angle_alpha   90.00
_cell.angle_beta   90.00
_cell.angle_gamma   90.00
#
_symmetry.space_group_name_H-M   'P 1'
#
loop_
_entity.id
_entity.type
_entity.pdbx_description
1 polymer ?
#
loop_
_entity_poly.entity_id
_entity_poly.type
_entity_poly.pdbx_seq_one_letter_code
_entity_poly.pdbx_strand_id
1 'polypeptide(L)'
;EKIGGVTATLEQNGYRWDWGQMIIPDLSIGEPGRVVLEKLGISDKVKTIKGYRENFFPDFRISKPEKFKGIYWRKEYFKELFPEDAKGLERYYKIYDRIHDLSGLFNKSGLFSKLRLLLKFLPIMGKKKWSAQKLMDYCFSNKKLQAVFIGILADYVASPEVFPGLIIPIINAESQYDERVPLDYGRHEHRSSWTFIKNGCIELVNAIAGAVTEFGGKIITNMAVRKILIEKGRVKGVITSDGKVQEVHAIMASGGAEELFLDLISEKYLP
;
A
#
# COMPACT_ATOMS: atom_id res chain seq x y z
N GLU A 1 5.29 26.30 -1.32
CA GLU A 1 4.90 24.87 -1.38
C GLU A 1 6.06 23.98 -0.95
N LYS A 2 5.74 22.84 -0.33
CA LYS A 2 6.71 21.84 0.15
C LYS A 2 6.79 20.66 -0.83
N ILE A 3 7.92 19.97 -0.85
CA ILE A 3 8.05 18.68 -1.56
C ILE A 3 7.33 17.55 -0.81
N GLY A 4 7.02 16.47 -1.51
CA GLY A 4 6.45 15.24 -0.94
C GLY A 4 5.04 14.89 -1.44
N GLY A 5 4.29 15.84 -1.99
CA GLY A 5 2.92 15.56 -2.45
C GLY A 5 2.07 14.91 -1.35
N VAL A 6 1.46 13.76 -1.61
CA VAL A 6 0.66 13.01 -0.63
C VAL A 6 1.46 12.47 0.57
N THR A 7 2.79 12.42 0.48
CA THR A 7 3.67 12.03 1.60
C THR A 7 4.35 13.23 2.27
N ALA A 8 3.88 14.46 1.98
CA ALA A 8 4.40 15.66 2.61
C ALA A 8 4.05 15.75 4.10
N THR A 9 4.84 16.55 4.82
CA THR A 9 4.67 16.80 6.26
C THR A 9 4.40 18.27 6.53
N LEU A 10 3.30 18.56 7.21
CA LEU A 10 2.98 19.87 7.77
C LEU A 10 3.77 20.10 9.04
N GLU A 11 4.14 21.34 9.26
CA GLU A 11 4.80 21.75 10.50
C GLU A 11 4.18 23.06 10.96
N GLN A 12 3.78 23.13 12.23
CA GLN A 12 3.22 24.33 12.83
C GLN A 12 3.40 24.27 14.35
N ASN A 13 3.88 25.37 14.95
CA ASN A 13 4.01 25.52 16.40
C ASN A 13 4.79 24.37 17.09
N GLY A 14 5.82 23.84 16.43
CA GLY A 14 6.65 22.75 16.96
C GLY A 14 6.07 21.33 16.76
N TYR A 15 4.90 21.21 16.17
CA TYR A 15 4.28 19.92 15.83
C TYR A 15 4.47 19.59 14.35
N ARG A 16 4.44 18.29 14.05
CA ARG A 16 4.55 17.73 12.69
C ARG A 16 3.40 16.78 12.39
N TRP A 17 2.83 16.85 11.20
CA TRP A 17 1.77 15.97 10.74
C TRP A 17 2.04 15.50 9.32
N ASP A 18 2.09 14.19 9.12
CA ASP A 18 2.13 13.61 7.78
C ASP A 18 0.72 13.63 7.18
N TRP A 19 0.60 14.05 5.90
CA TRP A 19 -0.68 14.05 5.19
C TRP A 19 -1.20 12.65 4.87
N GLY A 20 -0.29 11.70 4.67
CA GLY A 20 -0.58 10.41 4.06
C GLY A 20 -0.45 9.21 4.98
N GLN A 21 -0.29 8.04 4.36
CA GLN A 21 -0.26 6.74 5.01
C GLN A 21 0.84 6.65 6.07
N MET A 22 0.44 6.36 7.32
CA MET A 22 1.38 6.29 8.44
C MET A 22 2.13 4.95 8.52
N ILE A 23 1.48 3.84 8.16
CA ILE A 23 2.12 2.51 8.16
C ILE A 23 2.37 2.04 6.72
N ILE A 24 3.64 1.89 6.37
CA ILE A 24 4.10 1.64 5.01
C ILE A 24 4.61 0.20 4.90
N PRO A 25 4.16 -0.57 3.90
CA PRO A 25 4.63 -1.93 3.70
C PRO A 25 6.01 -1.99 3.04
N ASP A 26 6.64 -3.17 3.10
CA ASP A 26 7.80 -3.53 2.27
C ASP A 26 9.10 -2.70 2.48
N LEU A 27 9.28 -2.11 3.66
CA LEU A 27 10.48 -1.31 3.99
C LEU A 27 11.47 -2.02 4.94
N SER A 28 11.27 -3.31 5.24
CA SER A 28 12.28 -4.11 5.96
C SER A 28 13.37 -4.63 5.02
N ILE A 29 14.49 -5.08 5.60
CA ILE A 29 15.64 -5.60 4.84
C ILE A 29 15.21 -6.72 3.88
N GLY A 30 15.63 -6.61 2.62
CA GLY A 30 15.31 -7.58 1.57
C GLY A 30 13.94 -7.40 0.92
N GLU A 31 13.10 -6.47 1.39
CA GLU A 31 11.79 -6.20 0.81
C GLU A 31 11.87 -5.18 -0.34
N PRO A 32 10.92 -5.21 -1.31
CA PRO A 32 11.02 -4.42 -2.53
C PRO A 32 11.24 -2.92 -2.31
N GLY A 33 10.53 -2.30 -1.36
CA GLY A 33 10.68 -0.89 -1.05
C GLY A 33 12.07 -0.56 -0.50
N ARG A 34 12.59 -1.40 0.40
CA ARG A 34 13.95 -1.24 0.95
C ARG A 34 15.03 -1.40 -0.12
N VAL A 35 14.88 -2.37 -1.03
CA VAL A 35 15.83 -2.60 -2.13
C VAL A 35 15.97 -1.37 -3.03
N VAL A 36 14.89 -0.60 -3.24
CA VAL A 36 14.97 0.66 -3.99
C VAL A 36 15.83 1.69 -3.25
N LEU A 37 15.65 1.84 -1.94
CA LEU A 37 16.44 2.76 -1.12
C LEU A 37 17.92 2.36 -1.06
N GLU A 38 18.22 1.06 -1.03
CA GLU A 38 19.58 0.53 -1.08
C GLU A 38 20.26 0.82 -2.43
N LYS A 39 19.56 0.60 -3.54
CA LYS A 39 20.08 0.92 -4.88
C LYS A 39 20.36 2.40 -5.08
N LEU A 40 19.59 3.26 -4.41
CA LEU A 40 19.79 4.70 -4.41
C LEU A 40 20.87 5.17 -3.40
N GLY A 41 21.43 4.28 -2.57
CA GLY A 41 22.41 4.65 -1.55
C GLY A 41 21.84 5.45 -0.37
N ILE A 42 20.51 5.42 -0.16
CA ILE A 42 19.83 6.23 0.86
C ILE A 42 19.16 5.39 1.96
N SER A 43 19.38 4.07 1.95
CA SER A 43 18.84 3.11 2.91
C SER A 43 19.02 3.56 4.37
N ASP A 44 20.21 4.04 4.74
CA ASP A 44 20.52 4.44 6.13
C ASP A 44 19.88 5.77 6.55
N LYS A 45 19.43 6.58 5.58
CA LYS A 45 18.72 7.84 5.81
C LYS A 45 17.25 7.61 6.18
N VAL A 46 16.68 6.46 5.81
CA VAL A 46 15.28 6.11 6.09
C VAL A 46 15.23 5.00 7.13
N LYS A 47 15.07 5.39 8.40
CA LYS A 47 14.97 4.43 9.51
C LYS A 47 13.51 4.02 9.71
N THR A 48 13.27 2.73 9.79
CA THR A 48 11.92 2.17 9.99
C THR A 48 11.74 1.60 11.39
N ILE A 49 10.51 1.65 11.88
CA ILE A 49 10.07 1.07 13.15
C ILE A 49 8.88 0.18 12.83
N LYS A 50 8.89 -1.08 13.30
CA LYS A 50 7.72 -1.95 13.11
C LYS A 50 6.49 -1.32 13.76
N GLY A 51 5.44 -1.18 12.97
CA GLY A 51 4.20 -0.58 13.41
C GLY A 51 3.14 -1.63 13.69
N TYR A 52 2.15 -1.23 14.47
CA TYR A 52 0.88 -1.94 14.56
C TYR A 52 -0.26 -0.92 14.69
N ARG A 53 -1.47 -1.35 14.38
CA ARG A 53 -2.70 -0.59 14.50
C ARG A 53 -3.65 -1.29 15.48
N GLU A 54 -4.48 -0.47 16.10
CA GLU A 54 -5.59 -0.94 16.92
C GLU A 54 -6.89 -0.39 16.35
N ASN A 55 -7.98 -1.12 16.54
CA ASN A 55 -9.31 -0.64 16.17
C ASN A 55 -10.22 -0.61 17.40
N PHE A 56 -10.93 0.49 17.57
CA PHE A 56 -11.86 0.69 18.68
C PHE A 56 -13.27 0.77 18.09
N PHE A 57 -14.05 -0.29 18.28
CA PHE A 57 -15.48 -0.29 17.99
C PHE A 57 -16.25 0.06 19.27
N PRO A 58 -17.52 0.50 19.17
CA PRO A 58 -18.34 0.78 20.34
C PRO A 58 -18.43 -0.40 21.32
N ASP A 59 -18.50 -1.63 20.79
CA ASP A 59 -18.80 -2.82 21.58
C ASP A 59 -17.58 -3.72 21.85
N PHE A 60 -16.49 -3.56 21.09
CA PHE A 60 -15.28 -4.36 21.22
C PHE A 60 -14.05 -3.63 20.70
N ARG A 61 -12.87 -4.12 21.06
CA ARG A 61 -11.59 -3.55 20.61
C ARG A 61 -10.76 -4.61 19.93
N ILE A 62 -9.95 -4.20 18.97
CA ILE A 62 -8.93 -5.04 18.35
C ILE A 62 -7.60 -4.45 18.78
N SER A 63 -7.08 -4.96 19.88
CA SER A 63 -5.80 -4.60 20.46
C SER A 63 -4.96 -5.86 20.60
N LYS A 64 -3.65 -5.73 20.40
CA LYS A 64 -2.75 -6.88 20.59
C LYS A 64 -2.83 -7.38 22.03
N PRO A 65 -2.72 -8.69 22.27
CA PRO A 65 -2.68 -9.22 23.62
C PRO A 65 -1.38 -8.79 24.32
N GLU A 66 -1.42 -8.60 25.64
CA GLU A 66 -0.23 -8.24 26.43
C GLU A 66 0.93 -9.21 26.18
N LYS A 67 0.65 -10.51 26.22
CA LYS A 67 1.56 -11.60 25.82
C LYS A 67 1.27 -12.05 24.40
N PHE A 68 2.31 -12.30 23.62
CA PHE A 68 2.15 -12.79 22.25
C PHE A 68 1.44 -14.15 22.25
N LYS A 69 0.28 -14.23 21.58
CA LYS A 69 -0.58 -15.43 21.50
C LYS A 69 -0.44 -16.17 20.16
N GLY A 70 0.63 -15.92 19.42
CA GLY A 70 0.91 -16.55 18.13
C GLY A 70 0.37 -15.77 16.92
N ILE A 71 0.79 -16.22 15.74
CA ILE A 71 0.59 -15.54 14.44
C ILE A 71 -0.88 -15.36 14.01
N TYR A 72 -1.81 -16.10 14.63
CA TYR A 72 -3.25 -16.05 14.31
C TYR A 72 -4.09 -15.69 15.55
N TRP A 73 -3.51 -14.98 16.52
CA TRP A 73 -4.23 -14.62 17.75
C TRP A 73 -5.55 -13.90 17.44
N ARG A 74 -5.60 -13.07 16.38
CA ARG A 74 -6.78 -12.31 15.99
C ARG A 74 -7.89 -13.20 15.46
N LYS A 75 -7.53 -14.29 14.77
CA LYS A 75 -8.46 -15.34 14.36
C LYS A 75 -9.16 -15.96 15.56
N GLU A 76 -8.40 -16.38 16.58
CA GLU A 76 -8.96 -17.02 17.76
C GLU A 76 -9.79 -16.02 18.59
N TYR A 77 -9.33 -14.78 18.72
CA TYR A 77 -10.10 -13.70 19.34
C TYR A 77 -11.46 -13.48 18.64
N PHE A 78 -11.49 -13.47 17.31
CA PHE A 78 -12.75 -13.32 16.59
C PHE A 78 -13.68 -14.53 16.69
N LYS A 79 -13.15 -15.74 16.90
CA LYS A 79 -14.01 -16.91 17.17
C LYS A 79 -14.67 -16.83 18.53
N GLU A 80 -13.99 -16.25 19.52
CA GLU A 80 -14.56 -16.00 20.85
C GLU A 80 -15.67 -14.94 20.78
N LEU A 81 -15.46 -13.86 20.03
CA LEU A 81 -16.44 -12.78 19.88
C LEU A 81 -17.61 -13.11 18.94
N PHE A 82 -17.35 -13.86 17.88
CA PHE A 82 -18.31 -14.17 16.80
C PHE A 82 -18.32 -15.69 16.53
N PRO A 83 -18.76 -16.51 17.51
CA PRO A 83 -18.73 -17.96 17.40
C PRO A 83 -19.52 -18.51 16.20
N GLU A 84 -20.58 -17.83 15.78
CA GLU A 84 -21.37 -18.16 14.59
C GLU A 84 -20.54 -18.17 13.31
N ASP A 85 -19.47 -17.38 13.25
CA ASP A 85 -18.59 -17.23 12.10
C ASP A 85 -17.26 -17.99 12.24
N ALA A 86 -17.12 -18.88 13.23
CA ALA A 86 -15.88 -19.63 13.45
C ALA A 86 -15.44 -20.45 12.23
N LYS A 87 -16.38 -21.12 11.54
CA LYS A 87 -16.10 -21.82 10.26
C LYS A 87 -15.74 -20.83 9.15
N GLY A 88 -16.35 -19.65 9.19
CA GLY A 88 -16.07 -18.52 8.30
C GLY A 88 -14.63 -18.03 8.40
N LEU A 89 -14.16 -17.83 9.62
CA LEU A 89 -12.79 -17.45 9.94
C LEU A 89 -11.79 -18.48 9.43
N GLU A 90 -12.05 -19.78 9.59
CA GLU A 90 -11.18 -20.82 9.01
C GLU A 90 -11.13 -20.75 7.47
N ARG A 91 -12.26 -20.45 6.81
CA ARG A 91 -12.28 -20.24 5.35
C ARG A 91 -11.50 -18.99 4.95
N TYR A 92 -11.70 -17.87 5.65
CA TYR A 92 -10.99 -16.63 5.39
C TYR A 92 -9.48 -16.81 5.54
N TYR A 93 -9.01 -17.42 6.63
CA TYR A 93 -7.58 -17.59 6.88
C TYR A 93 -6.90 -18.54 5.88
N LYS A 94 -7.62 -19.55 5.37
CA LYS A 94 -7.12 -20.37 4.24
C LYS A 94 -6.93 -19.56 2.96
N ILE A 95 -7.82 -18.61 2.67
CA ILE A 95 -7.69 -17.70 1.53
C ILE A 95 -6.55 -16.71 1.79
N TYR A 96 -6.49 -16.18 3.01
CA TYR A 96 -5.49 -15.22 3.45
C TYR A 96 -4.07 -15.76 3.32
N ASP A 97 -3.77 -16.94 3.85
CA ASP A 97 -2.43 -17.53 3.75
C ASP A 97 -2.04 -17.77 2.29
N ARG A 98 -2.99 -18.22 1.47
CA ARG A 98 -2.77 -18.45 0.04
C ARG A 98 -2.50 -17.17 -0.72
N ILE A 99 -3.20 -16.08 -0.41
CA ILE A 99 -2.97 -14.77 -1.04
C ILE A 99 -1.60 -14.21 -0.65
N HIS A 100 -1.22 -14.32 0.63
CA HIS A 100 0.12 -13.93 1.07
C HIS A 100 1.21 -14.77 0.40
N ASP A 101 1.01 -16.09 0.26
CA ASP A 101 1.93 -16.95 -0.48
C ASP A 101 2.04 -16.56 -1.97
N LEU A 102 0.93 -16.21 -2.60
CA LEU A 102 0.94 -15.75 -4.00
C LEU A 102 1.69 -14.43 -4.15
N SER A 103 1.50 -13.50 -3.21
CA SER A 103 2.21 -12.22 -3.18
C SER A 103 3.72 -12.43 -3.02
N GLY A 104 4.14 -13.26 -2.06
CA GLY A 104 5.56 -13.58 -1.86
C GLY A 104 6.21 -14.31 -3.04
N LEU A 105 5.46 -15.14 -3.77
CA LEU A 105 5.94 -15.82 -4.98
C LEU A 105 6.05 -14.89 -6.20
N PHE A 106 5.22 -13.84 -6.29
CA PHE A 106 5.16 -12.95 -7.45
C PHE A 106 6.51 -12.24 -7.72
N ASN A 107 7.26 -11.94 -6.66
CA ASN A 107 8.57 -11.29 -6.74
C ASN A 107 9.73 -12.28 -6.97
N LYS A 108 9.46 -13.59 -7.05
CA LYS A 108 10.49 -14.62 -7.25
C LYS A 108 10.62 -14.98 -8.73
N SER A 109 11.86 -15.04 -9.20
CA SER A 109 12.18 -15.54 -10.53
C SER A 109 12.19 -17.08 -10.59
N GLY A 110 12.23 -17.63 -11.79
CA GLY A 110 12.39 -19.07 -12.03
C GLY A 110 11.09 -19.85 -12.31
N LEU A 111 11.24 -20.95 -13.05
CA LEU A 111 10.12 -21.78 -13.52
C LEU A 111 9.38 -22.48 -12.36
N PHE A 112 10.12 -22.91 -11.33
CA PHE A 112 9.56 -23.53 -10.14
C PHE A 112 8.65 -22.58 -9.35
N SER A 113 9.05 -21.31 -9.20
CA SER A 113 8.23 -20.26 -8.57
C SER A 113 6.95 -20.01 -9.36
N LYS A 114 7.03 -19.96 -10.70
CA LYS A 114 5.85 -19.83 -11.59
C LYS A 114 4.89 -21.01 -11.46
N LEU A 115 5.41 -22.24 -11.38
CA LEU A 115 4.58 -23.43 -11.19
C LEU A 115 3.88 -23.40 -9.83
N ARG A 116 4.60 -23.06 -8.74
CA ARG A 116 4.02 -22.88 -7.40
C ARG A 116 2.95 -21.79 -7.38
N LEU A 117 3.19 -20.68 -8.07
CA LEU A 117 2.23 -19.58 -8.19
C LEU A 117 0.93 -20.09 -8.85
N LEU A 118 1.04 -20.79 -9.98
CA LEU A 118 -0.12 -21.39 -10.65
C LEU A 118 -0.86 -22.36 -9.74
N LEU A 119 -0.15 -23.33 -9.13
CA LEU A 119 -0.75 -24.32 -8.23
C LEU A 119 -1.46 -23.70 -7.03
N LYS A 120 -0.90 -22.64 -6.45
CA LYS A 120 -1.54 -21.91 -5.34
C LYS A 120 -2.70 -21.04 -5.81
N PHE A 121 -2.70 -20.58 -7.06
CA PHE A 121 -3.79 -19.76 -7.61
C PHE A 121 -5.03 -20.59 -7.97
N LEU A 122 -4.85 -21.82 -8.49
CA LEU A 122 -5.94 -22.67 -8.96
C LEU A 122 -7.14 -22.77 -7.99
N PRO A 123 -6.95 -23.01 -6.67
CA PRO A 123 -8.08 -23.16 -5.75
C PRO A 123 -8.87 -21.86 -5.48
N ILE A 124 -8.32 -20.69 -5.85
CA ILE A 124 -8.98 -19.39 -5.69
C ILE A 124 -9.29 -18.71 -7.02
N MET A 125 -8.98 -19.34 -8.16
CA MET A 125 -9.22 -18.79 -9.49
C MET A 125 -10.70 -18.40 -9.70
N GLY A 126 -11.64 -19.20 -9.16
CA GLY A 126 -13.07 -18.90 -9.20
C GLY A 126 -13.50 -17.66 -8.40
N LYS A 127 -12.59 -17.10 -7.59
CA LYS A 127 -12.80 -15.90 -6.76
C LYS A 127 -12.13 -14.65 -7.33
N LYS A 128 -11.43 -14.74 -8.47
CA LYS A 128 -10.61 -13.65 -9.02
C LYS A 128 -11.40 -12.35 -9.31
N LYS A 129 -12.69 -12.47 -9.62
CA LYS A 129 -13.60 -11.34 -9.91
C LYS A 129 -14.52 -11.00 -8.75
N TRP A 130 -14.32 -11.59 -7.57
CA TRP A 130 -15.19 -11.30 -6.43
C TRP A 130 -14.86 -9.91 -5.88
N SER A 131 -15.90 -9.17 -5.53
CA SER A 131 -15.77 -7.94 -4.74
C SER A 131 -15.39 -8.26 -3.30
N ALA A 132 -14.94 -7.24 -2.57
CA ALA A 132 -14.69 -7.33 -1.14
C ALA A 132 -15.94 -7.76 -0.40
N GLN A 133 -17.10 -7.17 -0.72
CA GLN A 133 -18.38 -7.54 -0.13
C GLN A 133 -18.71 -9.02 -0.39
N LYS A 134 -18.57 -9.49 -1.64
CA LYS A 134 -18.83 -10.90 -1.98
C LYS A 134 -17.90 -11.87 -1.26
N LEU A 135 -16.63 -11.51 -1.07
CA LEU A 135 -15.71 -12.32 -0.26
C LEU A 135 -16.16 -12.34 1.21
N MET A 136 -16.59 -11.20 1.76
CA MET A 136 -17.07 -11.11 3.14
C MET A 136 -18.33 -11.94 3.35
N ASP A 137 -19.33 -11.87 2.47
CA ASP A 137 -20.57 -12.67 2.58
C ASP A 137 -20.32 -14.17 2.41
N TYR A 138 -19.31 -14.57 1.63
CA TYR A 138 -18.90 -15.97 1.55
C TYR A 138 -18.28 -16.47 2.87
N CYS A 139 -17.52 -15.62 3.54
CA CYS A 139 -16.82 -15.96 4.76
C CYS A 139 -17.72 -15.86 5.99
N PHE A 140 -18.49 -14.78 6.13
CA PHE A 140 -19.08 -14.34 7.38
C PHE A 140 -20.56 -13.99 7.24
N SER A 141 -21.33 -14.31 8.27
CA SER A 141 -22.73 -13.93 8.43
C SER A 141 -22.89 -12.68 9.30
N ASN A 142 -21.98 -12.44 10.25
CA ASN A 142 -22.03 -11.31 11.16
C ASN A 142 -21.51 -10.02 10.49
N LYS A 143 -22.37 -9.00 10.40
CA LYS A 143 -22.02 -7.73 9.75
C LYS A 143 -20.96 -6.91 10.50
N LYS A 144 -20.83 -7.05 11.82
CA LYS A 144 -19.75 -6.42 12.59
C LYS A 144 -18.41 -7.03 12.23
N LEU A 145 -18.34 -8.37 12.13
CA LEU A 145 -17.11 -9.05 11.70
C LEU A 145 -16.75 -8.71 10.24
N GLN A 146 -17.74 -8.61 9.34
CA GLN A 146 -17.48 -8.11 7.98
C GLN A 146 -16.83 -6.71 8.03
N ALA A 147 -17.43 -5.77 8.77
CA ALA A 147 -16.94 -4.40 8.90
C ALA A 147 -15.50 -4.32 9.44
N VAL A 148 -15.07 -5.25 10.29
CA VAL A 148 -13.67 -5.34 10.75
C VAL A 148 -12.69 -5.50 9.58
N PHE A 149 -13.02 -6.31 8.58
CA PHE A 149 -12.12 -6.61 7.46
C PHE A 149 -12.23 -5.63 6.30
N ILE A 150 -13.41 -5.05 6.04
CA ILE A 150 -13.62 -4.11 4.93
C ILE A 150 -13.65 -2.63 5.37
N GLY A 151 -13.61 -2.33 6.67
CA GLY A 151 -13.55 -0.95 7.16
C GLY A 151 -12.30 -0.19 6.68
N ILE A 152 -11.21 -0.91 6.41
CA ILE A 152 -9.98 -0.36 5.83
C ILE A 152 -10.18 0.25 4.43
N LEU A 153 -11.29 -0.07 3.74
CA LEU A 153 -11.58 0.50 2.43
C LEU A 153 -11.88 2.00 2.49
N ALA A 154 -12.10 2.57 3.68
CA ALA A 154 -12.14 4.01 3.89
C ALA A 154 -10.81 4.68 3.46
N ASP A 155 -9.66 4.05 3.75
CA ASP A 155 -8.34 4.55 3.34
C ASP A 155 -8.15 4.53 1.82
N TYR A 156 -8.88 3.65 1.14
CA TYR A 156 -8.86 3.51 -0.32
C TYR A 156 -9.96 4.33 -1.01
N VAL A 157 -10.84 4.99 -0.24
CA VAL A 157 -12.03 5.71 -0.74
C VAL A 157 -12.84 4.85 -1.72
N ALA A 158 -13.00 3.56 -1.39
CA ALA A 158 -13.56 2.57 -2.29
C ALA A 158 -14.77 1.86 -1.68
N SER A 159 -15.79 1.63 -2.51
CA SER A 159 -16.95 0.82 -2.11
C SER A 159 -16.58 -0.68 -2.05
N PRO A 160 -17.00 -1.41 -0.99
CA PRO A 160 -16.82 -2.86 -0.90
C PRO A 160 -17.42 -3.65 -2.09
N GLU A 161 -18.41 -3.09 -2.79
CA GLU A 161 -19.09 -3.74 -3.91
C GLU A 161 -18.23 -3.82 -5.18
N VAL A 162 -17.28 -2.89 -5.33
CA VAL A 162 -16.42 -2.80 -6.52
C VAL A 162 -14.96 -3.12 -6.21
N PHE A 163 -14.54 -2.99 -4.95
CA PHE A 163 -13.16 -3.25 -4.56
C PHE A 163 -12.80 -4.74 -4.71
N PRO A 164 -11.63 -5.12 -5.27
CA PRO A 164 -11.28 -6.52 -5.47
C PRO A 164 -11.11 -7.29 -4.14
N GLY A 165 -11.91 -8.33 -3.94
CA GLY A 165 -11.97 -9.03 -2.66
C GLY A 165 -10.67 -9.76 -2.30
N LEU A 166 -9.94 -10.28 -3.28
CA LEU A 166 -8.67 -10.98 -3.02
C LEU A 166 -7.54 -10.05 -2.54
N ILE A 167 -7.72 -8.72 -2.56
CA ILE A 167 -6.79 -7.76 -1.95
C ILE A 167 -7.02 -7.63 -0.43
N ILE A 168 -8.23 -7.90 0.06
CA ILE A 168 -8.60 -7.75 1.49
C ILE A 168 -7.62 -8.45 2.44
N PRO A 169 -7.14 -9.69 2.18
CA PRO A 169 -6.14 -10.32 3.03
C PRO A 169 -4.78 -9.62 3.08
N ILE A 170 -4.38 -8.94 2.01
CA ILE A 170 -3.10 -8.21 1.94
C ILE A 170 -3.15 -6.98 2.85
N ILE A 171 -4.25 -6.22 2.76
CA ILE A 171 -4.45 -4.96 3.49
C ILE A 171 -4.97 -5.17 4.93
N ASN A 172 -5.12 -6.43 5.35
CA ASN A 172 -5.46 -6.86 6.71
C ASN A 172 -4.45 -7.89 7.25
N ALA A 173 -3.17 -7.73 6.93
CA ALA A 173 -2.12 -8.62 7.41
C ALA A 173 -2.05 -8.66 8.94
N GLU A 174 -1.83 -9.84 9.53
CA GLU A 174 -1.72 -10.01 10.99
C GLU A 174 -0.58 -9.18 11.59
N SER A 175 0.51 -8.98 10.84
CA SER A 175 1.64 -8.14 11.24
C SER A 175 1.30 -6.66 11.37
N GLN A 176 0.17 -6.20 10.82
CA GLN A 176 -0.34 -4.85 11.07
C GLN A 176 -0.97 -4.71 12.46
N TYR A 177 -1.27 -5.81 13.16
CA TYR A 177 -2.01 -5.79 14.42
C TYR A 177 -1.18 -6.22 15.62
N ASP A 178 0.01 -6.76 15.40
CA ASP A 178 0.98 -7.10 16.43
C ASP A 178 2.37 -7.15 15.81
N GLU A 179 3.23 -6.21 16.17
CA GLU A 179 4.57 -6.05 15.58
C GLU A 179 5.52 -7.22 15.88
N ARG A 180 5.15 -8.08 16.83
CA ARG A 180 5.90 -9.29 17.22
C ARG A 180 5.65 -10.46 16.28
N VAL A 181 4.60 -10.39 15.44
CA VAL A 181 4.32 -11.40 14.42
C VAL A 181 5.53 -11.51 13.49
N PRO A 182 6.20 -12.68 13.41
CA PRO A 182 7.28 -12.88 12.46
C PRO A 182 6.75 -12.73 11.03
N LEU A 183 7.63 -12.35 10.10
CA LEU A 183 7.28 -12.24 8.68
C LEU A 183 7.53 -13.53 7.91
N ASP A 184 8.43 -14.38 8.45
CA ASP A 184 8.64 -15.75 8.01
C ASP A 184 7.77 -16.69 8.85
N TYR A 185 6.94 -17.46 8.16
CA TYR A 185 5.96 -18.38 8.74
C TYR A 185 6.38 -19.85 8.55
N GLY A 186 7.62 -20.09 8.11
CA GLY A 186 8.23 -21.40 7.87
C GLY A 186 7.67 -22.11 6.63
N ARG A 187 6.38 -22.48 6.66
CA ARG A 187 5.71 -23.20 5.55
C ARG A 187 5.07 -22.29 4.50
N HIS A 188 5.06 -20.99 4.77
CA HIS A 188 4.48 -19.95 3.92
C HIS A 188 5.58 -19.04 3.41
N GLU A 189 5.29 -18.29 2.34
CA GLU A 189 6.23 -17.30 1.86
C GLU A 189 6.39 -16.15 2.86
N HIS A 190 7.52 -15.43 2.74
CA HIS A 190 7.77 -14.19 3.48
C HIS A 190 6.63 -13.20 3.24
N ARG A 191 6.13 -12.60 4.33
CA ARG A 191 5.07 -11.60 4.31
C ARG A 191 5.64 -10.20 4.43
N SER A 192 4.99 -9.24 3.77
CA SER A 192 5.35 -7.83 3.88
C SER A 192 5.40 -7.35 5.33
N SER A 193 6.48 -6.66 5.67
CA SER A 193 6.55 -5.84 6.87
C SER A 193 5.59 -4.67 6.79
N TRP A 194 5.26 -4.10 7.94
CA TRP A 194 4.43 -2.91 8.06
C TRP A 194 5.09 -2.00 9.08
N THR A 195 5.54 -0.84 8.62
CA THR A 195 6.48 0.00 9.39
C THR A 195 6.10 1.46 9.36
N PHE A 196 6.40 2.17 10.45
CA PHE A 196 6.49 3.62 10.47
C PHE A 196 7.88 4.05 10.05
N ILE A 197 8.00 5.21 9.40
CA ILE A 197 9.29 5.87 9.23
C ILE A 197 9.56 6.69 10.49
N LYS A 198 10.72 6.48 11.12
CA LYS A 198 11.13 7.26 12.29
C LYS A 198 11.22 8.74 11.89
N ASN A 199 10.60 9.61 12.68
CA ASN A 199 10.44 11.06 12.44
C ASN A 199 9.44 11.44 11.31
N GLY A 200 8.69 10.48 10.78
CA GLY A 200 7.64 10.72 9.79
C GLY A 200 8.11 10.60 8.34
N CYS A 201 7.16 10.69 7.41
CA CYS A 201 7.37 10.53 5.98
C CYS A 201 8.35 11.54 5.38
N ILE A 202 8.55 12.70 6.02
CA ILE A 202 9.51 13.71 5.59
C ILE A 202 10.93 13.16 5.43
N GLU A 203 11.34 12.17 6.23
CA GLU A 203 12.68 11.59 6.11
C GLU A 203 12.85 10.84 4.77
N LEU A 204 11.82 10.12 4.32
CA LEU A 204 11.82 9.47 3.02
C LEU A 204 11.82 10.50 1.90
N VAL A 205 10.99 11.54 2.02
CA VAL A 205 10.91 12.64 1.04
C VAL A 205 12.27 13.34 0.91
N ASN A 206 12.89 13.70 2.02
CA ASN A 206 14.20 14.37 2.05
C ASN A 206 15.32 13.46 1.53
N ALA A 207 15.30 12.17 1.88
CA ALA A 207 16.30 11.22 1.40
C ALA A 207 16.24 11.05 -0.13
N ILE A 208 15.04 10.90 -0.70
CA ILE A 208 14.85 10.80 -2.15
C ILE A 208 15.20 12.13 -2.83
N ALA A 209 14.75 13.26 -2.30
CA ALA A 209 15.06 14.58 -2.85
C ALA A 209 16.57 14.84 -2.86
N GLY A 210 17.26 14.49 -1.77
CA GLY A 210 18.71 14.55 -1.67
C GLY A 210 19.40 13.72 -2.75
N ALA A 211 18.97 12.45 -2.94
CA ALA A 211 19.50 11.61 -4.01
C ALA A 211 19.28 12.23 -5.40
N VAL A 212 18.08 12.75 -5.68
CA VAL A 212 17.80 13.43 -6.95
C VAL A 212 18.79 14.57 -7.19
N THR A 213 19.01 15.42 -6.20
CA THR A 213 19.94 16.56 -6.33
C THR A 213 21.41 16.13 -6.44
N GLU A 214 21.81 15.08 -5.74
CA GLU A 214 23.17 14.53 -5.75
C GLU A 214 23.54 13.97 -7.15
N PHE A 215 22.57 13.36 -7.84
CA PHE A 215 22.72 12.89 -9.23
C PHE A 215 22.47 13.99 -10.28
N GLY A 216 22.48 15.27 -9.89
CA GLY A 216 22.37 16.42 -10.81
C GLY A 216 20.94 16.77 -11.23
N GLY A 217 19.94 16.12 -10.66
CA GLY A 217 18.54 16.48 -10.83
C GLY A 217 18.22 17.83 -10.18
N LYS A 218 17.18 18.50 -10.70
CA LYS A 218 16.69 19.78 -10.15
C LYS A 218 15.29 19.60 -9.61
N ILE A 219 15.06 20.16 -8.42
CA ILE A 219 13.74 20.18 -7.80
C ILE A 219 13.24 21.62 -7.85
N ILE A 220 12.18 21.85 -8.61
CA ILE A 220 11.56 23.16 -8.78
C ILE A 220 10.18 23.10 -8.14
N THR A 221 9.96 23.92 -7.10
CA THR A 221 8.67 24.03 -6.40
C THR A 221 7.97 25.33 -6.77
N ASN A 222 6.68 25.45 -6.47
CA ASN A 222 5.86 26.62 -6.84
C ASN A 222 5.84 26.88 -8.36
N MET A 223 5.93 25.82 -9.16
CA MET A 223 5.98 25.89 -10.62
C MET A 223 4.94 24.94 -11.19
N ALA A 224 3.70 25.40 -11.29
CA ALA A 224 2.62 24.58 -11.81
C ALA A 224 2.80 24.38 -13.33
N VAL A 225 2.69 23.14 -13.80
CA VAL A 225 2.55 22.84 -15.22
C VAL A 225 1.13 23.20 -15.64
N ARG A 226 0.98 24.03 -16.67
CA ARG A 226 -0.31 24.50 -17.21
C ARG A 226 -0.71 23.75 -18.46
N LYS A 227 0.25 23.23 -19.23
CA LYS A 227 -0.01 22.51 -20.47
C LYS A 227 1.15 21.59 -20.81
N ILE A 228 0.85 20.43 -21.36
CA ILE A 228 1.81 19.53 -21.98
C ILE A 228 1.76 19.75 -23.50
N LEU A 229 2.92 19.99 -24.10
CA LEU A 229 3.05 20.21 -25.53
C LEU A 229 3.31 18.87 -26.22
N ILE A 230 2.44 18.53 -27.17
CA ILE A 230 2.54 17.32 -27.97
C ILE A 230 2.64 17.68 -29.45
N GLU A 231 3.67 17.14 -30.10
CA GLU A 231 3.90 17.26 -31.53
C GLU A 231 4.07 15.87 -32.14
N LYS A 232 3.32 15.56 -33.22
CA LYS A 232 3.37 14.26 -33.92
C LYS A 232 3.27 13.05 -32.96
N GLY A 233 2.38 13.15 -31.97
CA GLY A 233 2.14 12.10 -30.98
C GLY A 233 3.25 11.92 -29.92
N ARG A 234 4.18 12.88 -29.80
CA ARG A 234 5.25 12.83 -28.79
C ARG A 234 5.28 14.10 -27.94
N VAL A 235 5.63 13.96 -26.67
CA VAL A 235 5.90 15.09 -25.78
C VAL A 235 7.07 15.89 -26.33
N LYS A 236 6.91 17.22 -26.37
CA LYS A 236 7.94 18.18 -26.78
C LYS A 236 8.35 19.12 -25.65
N GLY A 237 7.46 19.34 -24.68
CA GLY A 237 7.71 20.26 -23.59
C GLY A 237 6.50 20.44 -22.67
N VAL A 238 6.65 21.33 -21.71
CA VAL A 238 5.58 21.81 -20.84
C VAL A 238 5.54 23.34 -20.84
N ILE A 239 4.36 23.92 -20.69
CA ILE A 239 4.18 25.34 -20.35
C ILE A 239 4.02 25.44 -18.83
N THR A 240 4.85 26.25 -18.20
CA THR A 240 4.82 26.49 -16.75
C THR A 240 3.98 27.70 -16.37
N SER A 241 3.69 27.87 -15.08
CA SER A 241 2.86 28.96 -14.55
C SER A 241 3.41 30.36 -14.78
N ASP A 242 4.71 30.49 -15.03
CA ASP A 242 5.36 31.75 -15.43
C ASP A 242 5.29 32.01 -16.96
N GLY A 243 4.57 31.16 -17.71
CA GLY A 243 4.38 31.28 -19.15
C GLY A 243 5.55 30.77 -19.99
N LYS A 244 6.63 30.26 -19.38
CA LYS A 244 7.78 29.73 -20.12
C LYS A 244 7.49 28.34 -20.67
N VAL A 245 8.16 28.04 -21.79
CA VAL A 245 8.22 26.68 -22.33
C VAL A 245 9.48 26.02 -21.82
N GLN A 246 9.32 24.84 -21.21
CA GLN A 246 10.43 23.97 -20.84
C GLN A 246 10.39 22.73 -21.73
N GLU A 247 11.41 22.57 -22.58
CA GLU A 247 11.53 21.38 -23.43
C GLU A 247 11.85 20.15 -22.59
N VAL A 248 11.10 19.07 -22.84
CA VAL A 248 11.29 17.76 -22.19
C VAL A 248 10.98 16.65 -23.18
N HIS A 249 11.65 15.51 -23.01
CA HIS A 249 11.48 14.34 -23.89
C HIS A 249 10.52 13.29 -23.31
N ALA A 250 10.26 13.35 -22.01
CA ALA A 250 9.38 12.44 -21.29
C ALA A 250 8.78 13.16 -20.07
N ILE A 251 7.58 12.73 -19.69
CA ILE A 251 6.89 13.22 -18.49
C ILE A 251 6.48 12.00 -17.67
N MET A 252 6.81 12.03 -16.38
CA MET A 252 6.28 11.13 -15.36
C MET A 252 5.45 11.98 -14.41
N ALA A 253 4.16 11.67 -14.29
CA ALA A 253 3.22 12.41 -13.47
C ALA A 253 2.63 11.49 -12.40
N SER A 254 2.59 11.97 -11.16
CA SER A 254 1.97 11.29 -10.03
C SER A 254 0.70 12.01 -9.54
N GLY A 255 0.23 13.01 -10.28
CA GLY A 255 -1.04 13.70 -10.04
C GLY A 255 -2.24 12.89 -10.51
N GLY A 256 -3.44 13.44 -10.36
CA GLY A 256 -4.67 12.80 -10.82
C GLY A 256 -4.68 12.62 -12.34
N ALA A 257 -5.23 11.49 -12.78
CA ALA A 257 -5.25 11.12 -14.19
C ALA A 257 -6.19 12.02 -15.02
N GLU A 258 -7.31 12.42 -14.42
CA GLU A 258 -8.30 13.30 -15.06
C GLU A 258 -7.68 14.65 -15.39
N GLU A 259 -7.03 15.30 -14.41
CA GLU A 259 -6.36 16.60 -14.59
C GLU A 259 -5.22 16.48 -15.60
N LEU A 260 -4.46 15.38 -15.56
CA LEU A 260 -3.38 15.15 -16.53
C LEU A 260 -3.90 15.05 -17.96
N PHE A 261 -4.93 14.25 -18.20
CA PHE A 261 -5.39 13.93 -19.55
C PHE A 261 -6.36 14.98 -20.12
N LEU A 262 -7.28 15.48 -19.30
CA LEU A 262 -8.31 16.43 -19.74
C LEU A 262 -7.77 17.86 -19.71
N ASP A 263 -7.08 18.27 -18.64
CA ASP A 263 -6.64 19.67 -18.49
C ASP A 263 -5.28 19.95 -19.15
N LEU A 264 -4.28 19.08 -18.93
CA LEU A 264 -2.91 19.36 -19.36
C LEU A 264 -2.59 18.94 -20.80
N ILE A 265 -3.11 17.79 -21.26
CA ILE A 265 -2.81 17.23 -22.60
C ILE A 265 -3.82 17.68 -23.66
N SER A 266 -5.08 17.90 -23.30
CA SER A 266 -6.26 18.08 -24.18
C SER A 266 -6.82 16.77 -24.76
N GLU A 267 -8.15 16.65 -24.71
CA GLU A 267 -8.92 15.50 -25.19
C GLU A 267 -8.60 15.05 -26.62
N LYS A 268 -8.21 15.98 -27.51
CA LYS A 268 -7.93 15.66 -28.92
C LYS A 268 -6.77 14.67 -29.14
N TYR A 269 -5.95 14.43 -28.11
CA TYR A 269 -4.84 13.47 -28.15
C TYR A 269 -5.17 12.15 -27.42
N LEU A 270 -6.38 12.00 -26.89
CA LEU A 270 -6.83 10.77 -26.23
C LEU A 270 -7.52 9.84 -27.25
N PRO A 271 -7.39 8.51 -27.09
CA PRO A 271 -8.01 7.51 -27.97
C PRO A 271 -9.54 7.43 -27.83
#